data_AF-A0A379Y9D9-F1
#
_entry.id   AF-A0A379Y9D9-F1
#
_cell.length_a   1.000
_cell.length_b   1.000
_cell.length_c   1.000
_cell.angle_alpha   90.00
_cell.angle_beta   90.00
_cell.angle_gamma   90.00
#
_symmetry.space_group_name_H-M   'P 1'
#
loop_
_entity.id
_entity.type
_entity.pdbx_description
1 polymer ?
#
loop_
_entity_poly.entity_id
_entity_poly.type
_entity_poly.pdbx_seq_one_letter_code
_entity_poly.pdbx_strand_id
1 'polypeptide(L)'
;MAALILGRIGSIGKLYWFMPPSANLALRELGIVLFLAVVGLKSGGNFIDTLLHGEGLTWVGYGALITAIPLLSVGILARTVGKMNYLTLSGMLAGSMTDPPALAFANGLHPTSGAAALSYATVYPLAMFLRIMSPQLLAVLFWTL
;
A
#
# COMPACT_ATOMS: atom_id res chain seq x y z
N MET A 1 4.05 9.85 -9.36
CA MET A 1 4.28 11.25 -9.79
C MET A 1 3.55 11.58 -11.08
N ALA A 2 3.67 10.78 -12.15
CA ALA A 2 2.91 10.98 -13.40
C ALA A 2 1.39 11.15 -13.19
N ALA A 3 0.75 10.33 -12.35
CA ALA A 3 -0.68 10.43 -12.05
C ALA A 3 -1.08 11.75 -11.35
N LEU A 4 -0.22 12.31 -10.49
CA LEU A 4 -0.47 13.61 -9.83
C LEU A 4 -0.32 14.77 -10.82
N ILE A 5 0.66 14.67 -11.73
CA ILE A 5 0.90 15.67 -12.78
C ILE A 5 -0.26 15.66 -13.79
N LEU A 6 -0.66 14.48 -14.27
CA LEU A 6 -1.79 14.31 -15.19
C LEU A 6 -3.12 14.71 -14.56
N GLY A 7 -3.33 14.41 -13.27
CA GLY A 7 -4.50 14.87 -12.52
C GLY A 7 -4.57 16.40 -12.38
N ARG A 8 -3.42 17.09 -12.29
CA ARG A 8 -3.36 18.56 -12.26
C ARG A 8 -3.56 19.20 -13.63
N ILE A 9 -3.13 18.54 -14.71
CA ILE A 9 -3.29 19.05 -16.08
C ILE A 9 -4.77 19.01 -16.52
N GLY A 10 -5.59 18.13 -15.93
CA GLY A 10 -7.05 18.13 -16.07
C GLY A 10 -7.56 17.58 -17.40
N SER A 11 -7.07 18.10 -18.53
CA SER A 11 -7.33 17.58 -19.88
C SER A 11 -6.13 17.85 -20.80
N ILE A 12 -5.83 16.89 -21.68
CA ILE A 12 -4.95 17.13 -22.83
C ILE A 12 -5.82 16.92 -24.08
N GLY A 13 -6.25 18.02 -24.70
CA GLY A 13 -7.12 17.98 -25.88
C GLY A 13 -8.51 17.39 -25.60
N LYS A 14 -8.96 16.43 -26.42
CA LYS A 14 -10.25 15.73 -26.29
C LYS A 14 -10.25 14.62 -25.22
N LEU A 15 -9.11 14.36 -24.58
CA LEU A 15 -8.99 13.34 -23.56
C LEU A 15 -9.31 13.94 -22.19
N TYR A 16 -10.55 13.74 -21.74
CA TYR A 16 -10.96 14.06 -20.39
C TYR A 16 -10.41 12.98 -19.45
N TRP A 17 -9.49 13.34 -18.56
CA TRP A 17 -9.00 12.46 -17.50
C TRP A 17 -10.02 12.25 -16.38
N PHE A 18 -11.23 12.82 -16.53
CA PHE A 18 -12.36 12.60 -15.66
C PHE A 18 -13.01 11.25 -15.98
N MET A 19 -12.65 10.26 -15.18
CA MET A 19 -13.26 8.94 -15.25
C MET A 19 -14.63 8.98 -14.55
N PRO A 20 -15.73 8.56 -15.20
CA PRO A 20 -17.01 8.42 -14.53
C PRO A 20 -16.86 7.55 -13.27
N PRO A 21 -17.48 7.89 -12.14
CA PRO A 21 -17.30 7.16 -10.87
C PRO A 21 -17.55 5.65 -11.00
N SER A 22 -18.53 5.25 -11.82
CA SER A 22 -18.85 3.86 -12.12
C SER A 22 -17.72 3.14 -12.87
N ALA A 23 -17.09 3.80 -13.84
CA ALA A 23 -15.97 3.25 -14.60
C ALA A 23 -14.72 3.10 -13.71
N ASN A 24 -14.44 4.10 -12.86
CA ASN A 24 -13.33 4.02 -11.92
C ASN A 24 -13.51 2.88 -10.90
N LEU A 25 -14.73 2.70 -10.39
CA LEU A 25 -15.03 1.61 -9.47
C LEU A 25 -14.84 0.24 -10.15
N ALA A 26 -15.40 0.06 -11.35
CA ALA A 26 -15.25 -1.19 -12.11
C ALA A 26 -13.79 -1.52 -12.40
N LEU A 27 -12.99 -0.54 -12.85
CA LEU A 27 -11.57 -0.73 -13.13
C LEU A 27 -10.77 -1.07 -11.86
N ARG A 28 -11.08 -0.43 -10.73
CA ARG A 28 -10.42 -0.70 -9.46
C ARG A 28 -10.69 -2.13 -8.97
N GLU A 29 -11.95 -2.56 -8.97
CA GLU A 29 -12.31 -3.90 -8.52
C GLU A 29 -11.72 -4.97 -9.44
N LEU A 30 -11.83 -4.80 -10.76
CA LEU A 30 -11.21 -5.72 -11.73
C LEU A 30 -9.69 -5.80 -11.57
N GLY A 31 -9.02 -4.65 -11.38
CA GLY A 31 -7.58 -4.59 -11.17
C GLY A 31 -7.14 -5.35 -9.92
N ILE A 32 -7.88 -5.24 -8.81
CA ILE A 32 -7.57 -5.94 -7.56
C ILE A 32 -7.78 -7.46 -7.72
N VAL A 33 -8.89 -7.88 -8.34
CA VAL A 33 -9.15 -9.32 -8.55
C VAL A 33 -8.07 -9.95 -9.42
N LEU A 34 -7.71 -9.29 -10.54
CA LEU A 34 -6.65 -9.78 -11.42
C LEU A 34 -5.28 -9.79 -10.72
N PHE A 35 -4.96 -8.75 -9.95
CA PHE A 35 -3.72 -8.68 -9.18
C PHE A 35 -3.61 -9.83 -8.17
N LEU A 36 -4.65 -10.05 -7.36
CA LEU A 36 -4.69 -11.11 -6.36
C LEU A 36 -4.64 -12.51 -7.01
N ALA A 37 -5.31 -12.70 -8.15
CA ALA A 37 -5.28 -13.97 -8.89
C ALA A 37 -3.87 -14.30 -9.39
N VAL A 38 -3.16 -13.33 -9.99
CA VAL A 38 -1.80 -13.52 -10.49
C VAL A 38 -0.81 -13.74 -9.35
N VAL A 39 -0.90 -12.96 -8.28
CA VAL A 39 -0.02 -13.11 -7.10
C VAL A 39 -0.22 -14.49 -6.48
N GLY A 40 -1.47 -14.93 -6.29
CA GLY A 40 -1.79 -16.24 -5.72
C GLY A 40 -1.29 -17.41 -6.57
N LEU A 41 -1.45 -17.32 -7.90
CA LEU A 41 -0.93 -18.35 -8.81
C LEU A 41 0.60 -18.42 -8.80
N LYS A 42 1.27 -17.27 -8.74
CA LYS A 42 2.74 -17.19 -8.74
C LYS A 42 3.35 -17.68 -7.42
N SER A 43 2.73 -17.37 -6.28
CA SER A 43 3.22 -17.80 -4.97
C SER A 43 2.84 -19.26 -4.67
N GLY A 44 1.73 -19.77 -5.20
CA GLY A 44 1.18 -21.09 -4.85
C GLY A 44 2.02 -22.29 -5.26
N GLY A 45 2.74 -22.24 -6.40
CA GLY A 45 3.45 -23.40 -6.94
C GLY A 45 4.54 -23.98 -6.04
N ASN A 46 5.27 -23.13 -5.31
CA ASN A 46 6.32 -23.53 -4.37
C ASN A 46 5.90 -23.36 -2.90
N PHE A 47 4.69 -22.87 -2.64
CA PHE A 47 4.23 -22.53 -1.28
C PHE A 47 4.14 -23.78 -0.40
N ILE A 48 3.48 -24.83 -0.89
CA ILE A 48 3.26 -26.06 -0.13
C ILE A 48 4.57 -26.80 0.12
N ASP A 49 5.47 -26.85 -0.88
CA ASP A 49 6.77 -27.50 -0.73
C ASP A 49 7.69 -26.76 0.26
N THR A 50 7.74 -25.43 0.17
CA THR A 50 8.53 -24.59 1.10
C THR A 50 7.97 -24.63 2.53
N LEU A 51 6.65 -24.77 2.68
CA LEU A 51 5.98 -24.82 3.98
C LEU A 51 6.12 -26.18 4.68
N LEU A 52 6.09 -27.28 3.92
CA LEU A 52 6.11 -28.64 4.47
C LEU A 52 7.53 -29.23 4.58
N HIS A 53 8.46 -28.88 3.69
CA HIS A 53 9.80 -29.46 3.64
C HIS A 53 10.94 -28.52 4.10
N GLY A 54 10.67 -27.24 4.38
CA GLY A 54 11.69 -26.26 4.79
C GLY A 54 11.38 -25.54 6.12
N GLU A 55 12.25 -24.60 6.51
CA GLU A 55 12.00 -23.65 7.61
C GLU A 55 10.91 -22.60 7.27
N GLY A 56 10.08 -22.86 6.25
CA GLY A 56 9.10 -21.90 5.73
C GLY A 56 8.14 -21.38 6.79
N LEU A 57 7.74 -22.21 7.75
CA LEU A 57 6.86 -21.80 8.84
C LEU A 57 7.53 -20.76 9.77
N THR A 58 8.83 -20.92 10.06
CA THR A 58 9.62 -19.98 10.85
C THR A 58 9.78 -18.64 10.12
N TRP A 59 10.05 -18.68 8.81
CA TRP A 59 10.14 -17.49 7.96
C TRP A 59 8.80 -16.76 7.83
N VAL A 60 7.69 -17.50 7.70
CA VAL A 60 6.33 -16.93 7.73
C VAL A 60 6.06 -16.28 9.09
N GLY A 61 6.48 -16.91 10.19
CA GLY A 61 6.38 -16.34 11.53
C GLY A 61 7.14 -15.01 11.68
N TYR A 62 8.40 -14.96 11.26
CA TYR A 62 9.18 -13.72 11.28
C TYR A 62 8.58 -12.64 10.36
N GLY A 63 8.14 -13.02 9.16
CA GLY A 63 7.46 -12.10 8.25
C GLY A 63 6.17 -11.53 8.84
N ALA A 64 5.37 -12.36 9.51
CA ALA A 64 4.17 -11.93 10.20
C ALA A 64 4.49 -10.99 11.37
N LEU A 65 5.52 -11.26 12.16
CA LEU A 65 5.91 -10.39 13.27
C LEU A 65 6.45 -9.04 12.80
N ILE A 66 7.33 -9.04 11.80
CA ILE A 66 7.93 -7.83 11.24
C ILE A 66 6.88 -6.95 10.55
N THR A 67 5.78 -7.52 10.06
CA THR A 67 4.67 -6.75 9.47
C THR A 67 3.63 -6.31 10.49
N ALA A 68 3.21 -7.22 11.38
CA ALA A 68 2.15 -6.97 12.35
C ALA A 68 2.60 -6.00 13.46
N ILE A 69 3.82 -6.14 13.99
CA ILE A 69 4.28 -5.32 15.11
C ILE A 69 4.31 -3.83 14.73
N PRO A 70 5.00 -3.40 13.64
CA PRO A 70 5.01 -1.98 13.27
C PRO A 70 3.63 -1.46 12.92
N LEU A 71 2.80 -2.26 12.24
CA LEU A 71 1.47 -1.85 11.83
C LEU A 71 0.56 -1.61 13.04
N LEU A 72 0.57 -2.51 14.02
CA LEU A 72 -0.19 -2.36 15.25
C LEU A 72 0.35 -1.22 16.12
N SER A 73 1.67 -1.12 16.28
CA SER A 73 2.28 -0.04 17.08
C SER A 73 1.95 1.33 16.51
N VAL A 74 2.14 1.54 15.21
CA VAL A 74 1.83 2.82 14.54
C VAL A 74 0.31 3.06 14.54
N GLY A 75 -0.49 2.03 14.28
CA GLY A 75 -1.95 2.12 14.31
C GLY A 75 -2.50 2.56 15.66
N ILE A 76 -2.00 1.96 16.75
CA ILE A 76 -2.38 2.32 18.11
C ILE A 76 -1.90 3.74 18.44
N LEU A 77 -0.64 4.07 18.16
CA LEU A 77 -0.07 5.39 18.48
C LEU A 77 -0.79 6.52 17.73
N ALA A 78 -1.06 6.34 16.44
CA ALA A 78 -1.77 7.33 15.63
C ALA A 78 -3.24 7.50 16.07
N ARG A 79 -3.85 6.44 16.63
CA ARG A 79 -5.21 6.50 17.19
C ARG A 79 -5.25 7.16 18.57
N THR A 80 -4.30 6.85 19.46
CA THR A 80 -4.28 7.33 20.84
C THR A 80 -3.72 8.74 20.97
N VAL A 81 -2.60 9.03 20.30
CA VAL A 81 -1.90 10.33 20.35
C VAL A 81 -2.44 11.27 19.27
N GLY A 82 -2.58 10.78 18.04
CA GLY A 82 -2.98 11.60 16.89
C GLY A 82 -4.49 11.85 16.76
N LYS A 83 -5.32 11.14 17.55
CA LYS A 83 -6.81 11.18 17.48
C LYS A 83 -7.36 11.07 16.04
N MET A 84 -6.65 10.37 15.16
CA MET A 84 -6.98 10.33 13.74
C MET A 84 -8.23 9.50 13.50
N ASN A 85 -9.06 9.92 12.55
CA ASN A 85 -10.22 9.12 12.14
C ASN A 85 -9.77 7.81 11.45
N TYR A 86 -10.62 6.79 11.52
CA TYR A 86 -10.27 5.45 11.05
C TYR A 86 -9.92 5.42 9.55
N LEU A 87 -10.57 6.24 8.72
CA LEU A 87 -10.31 6.32 7.28
C LEU A 87 -8.94 6.94 6.95
N THR A 88 -8.55 7.99 7.65
CA THR A 88 -7.24 8.63 7.45
C THR A 88 -6.13 7.72 7.95
N LEU A 89 -6.37 7.02 9.07
CA LEU A 89 -5.45 6.03 9.62
C LEU A 89 -5.25 4.85 8.66
N SER A 90 -6.33 4.27 8.13
CA SER A 90 -6.23 3.16 7.18
C SER A 90 -5.56 3.59 5.87
N GLY A 91 -5.88 4.78 5.35
CA GLY A 91 -5.18 5.36 4.20
C GLY A 91 -3.70 5.61 4.44
N MET A 92 -3.33 6.08 5.64
CA MET A 92 -1.95 6.29 6.05
C MET A 92 -1.20 4.95 6.12
N LEU A 93 -1.76 3.96 6.81
CA LEU A 93 -1.12 2.64 6.94
C LEU A 93 -0.98 1.95 5.57
N ALA A 94 -2.03 2.01 4.74
CA ALA A 94 -1.99 1.49 3.37
C ALA A 94 -0.92 2.20 2.52
N GLY A 95 -0.77 3.52 2.67
CA GLY A 95 0.23 4.29 1.92
C GLY A 95 1.66 4.02 2.38
N SER A 96 1.87 3.92 3.69
CA SER A 96 3.16 3.58 4.29
C SER A 96 3.60 2.15 3.95
N MET A 97 2.65 1.20 3.94
CA MET A 97 2.92 -0.19 3.58
C MET A 97 2.87 -0.44 2.07
N THR A 98 2.51 0.57 1.28
CA THR A 98 2.31 0.49 -0.18
C THR A 98 1.39 -0.66 -0.56
N ASP A 99 0.20 -0.69 0.04
CA ASP A 99 -0.81 -1.73 -0.13
C ASP A 99 -2.09 -1.15 -0.78
N PRO A 100 -2.19 -1.14 -2.12
CA PRO A 100 -3.36 -0.65 -2.84
C PRO A 100 -4.67 -1.39 -2.51
N PRO A 101 -4.68 -2.73 -2.32
CA PRO A 101 -5.85 -3.45 -1.81
C PRO A 101 -6.41 -2.91 -0.49
N ALA A 102 -5.56 -2.64 0.51
CA ALA A 102 -6.00 -2.06 1.78
C ALA A 102 -6.62 -0.66 1.60
N LEU A 103 -6.07 0.15 0.69
CA LEU A 103 -6.65 1.44 0.33
C LEU A 103 -8.03 1.30 -0.34
N ALA A 104 -8.18 0.34 -1.25
CA ALA A 104 -9.44 0.11 -1.93
C ALA A 104 -10.53 -0.35 -0.95
N PHE A 105 -10.18 -1.25 -0.02
CA PHE A 105 -11.04 -1.65 1.09
C PHE A 105 -11.44 -0.45 1.96
N ALA A 106 -10.49 0.38 2.37
CA ALA A 106 -10.74 1.59 3.16
C ALA A 106 -11.67 2.59 2.45
N ASN A 107 -11.50 2.79 1.14
CA ASN A 107 -12.41 3.62 0.34
C ASN A 107 -13.80 2.99 0.16
N GLY A 108 -13.89 1.65 0.16
CA GLY A 108 -15.16 0.92 0.12
C GLY A 108 -16.00 1.10 1.40
N LEU A 109 -15.36 1.30 2.56
CA LEU A 109 -16.06 1.53 3.84
C LEU A 109 -16.85 2.85 3.87
N HIS A 110 -16.35 3.89 3.21
CA HIS A 110 -17.05 5.16 3.11
C HIS A 110 -16.76 5.84 1.76
N PRO A 111 -17.49 5.48 0.69
CA PRO A 111 -17.20 5.93 -0.68
C PRO A 111 -17.27 7.45 -0.87
N THR A 112 -18.00 8.15 -0.01
CA THR A 112 -18.15 9.61 -0.02
C THR A 112 -17.00 10.35 0.68
N SER A 113 -16.16 9.65 1.43
CA SER A 113 -15.08 10.25 2.20
C SER A 113 -13.74 10.03 1.49
N GLY A 114 -13.21 11.08 0.86
CA GLY A 114 -11.89 11.08 0.21
C GLY A 114 -10.70 11.02 1.18
N ALA A 115 -10.94 10.88 2.49
CA ALA A 115 -9.91 10.94 3.53
C ALA A 115 -8.85 9.83 3.40
N ALA A 116 -9.25 8.60 3.05
CA ALA A 116 -8.33 7.48 2.89
C ALA A 116 -7.41 7.68 1.67
N ALA A 117 -7.99 8.06 0.53
CA ALA A 117 -7.23 8.36 -0.69
C ALA A 117 -6.28 9.56 -0.51
N LEU A 118 -6.72 10.62 0.16
CA LEU A 118 -5.90 11.79 0.44
C LEU A 118 -4.71 11.45 1.35
N SER A 119 -4.97 10.72 2.44
CA SER A 119 -3.94 10.27 3.37
C SER A 119 -2.89 9.41 2.66
N TYR A 120 -3.34 8.42 1.87
CA TYR A 120 -2.48 7.55 1.07
C TYR A 120 -1.59 8.35 0.11
N ALA A 121 -2.17 9.28 -0.66
CA ALA A 121 -1.42 10.08 -1.62
C ALA A 121 -0.36 10.98 -0.97
N THR A 122 -0.57 11.36 0.29
CA THR A 122 0.36 12.21 1.05
C THR A 122 1.53 11.41 1.60
N VAL A 123 1.28 10.24 2.19
CA VAL A 123 2.36 9.45 2.81
C VAL A 123 3.13 8.58 1.82
N TYR A 124 2.50 8.15 0.72
CA TYR A 124 3.10 7.22 -0.24
C TYR A 124 4.43 7.73 -0.84
N PRO A 125 4.56 9.00 -1.29
CA PRO A 125 5.83 9.52 -1.82
C PRO A 125 6.95 9.53 -0.77
N LEU A 126 6.64 9.93 0.47
CA LEU A 126 7.60 9.96 1.56
C LEU A 126 8.05 8.55 1.93
N ALA A 127 7.13 7.60 2.06
CA ALA A 127 7.42 6.20 2.35
C ALA A 127 8.30 5.57 1.26
N MET A 128 8.00 5.84 -0.02
CA MET A 128 8.82 5.38 -1.14
C MET A 128 10.22 6.00 -1.12
N PHE A 129 10.33 7.30 -0.85
CA PHE A 129 11.63 7.96 -0.74
C PHE A 129 12.48 7.34 0.37
N LEU A 130 11.94 7.17 1.58
CA LEU A 130 12.65 6.57 2.70
C LEU A 130 13.04 5.11 2.40
N ARG A 131 12.16 4.32 1.80
CA ARG A 131 12.49 2.94 1.40
C ARG A 131 13.61 2.86 0.38
N ILE A 132 13.71 3.84 -0.52
CA ILE A 132 14.81 3.92 -1.47
C ILE A 132 16.05 4.51 -0.79
N MET A 133 15.97 5.46 0.14
CA MET A 133 17.19 6.06 0.71
C MET A 133 17.85 5.23 1.80
N SER A 134 17.07 4.52 2.62
CA SER A 134 17.60 3.78 3.78
C SER A 134 18.64 2.72 3.42
N PRO A 135 18.44 1.85 2.40
CA PRO A 135 19.45 0.85 2.03
C PRO A 135 20.74 1.49 1.50
N GLN A 136 20.63 2.60 0.76
CA GLN A 136 21.77 3.32 0.21
C GLN A 136 22.60 3.97 1.32
N LEU A 137 21.94 4.59 2.30
CA LEU A 137 22.60 5.14 3.48
C LEU A 137 23.31 4.05 4.29
N LEU A 138 22.64 2.91 4.51
CA LEU A 138 23.24 1.75 5.17
C LEU A 138 24.46 1.23 4.41
N ALA A 139 24.36 1.08 3.09
CA ALA A 139 25.47 0.59 2.26
C ALA A 139 26.69 1.53 2.32
N VAL A 140 26.48 2.85 2.26
CA VAL A 140 27.57 3.83 2.40
C VAL A 140 28.18 3.77 3.80
N LEU A 141 27.36 3.73 4.85
CA LEU A 141 27.83 3.66 6.24
C LEU A 141 28.69 2.41 6.48
N PHE A 142 28.25 1.24 6.02
CA PHE A 142 28.99 -0.02 6.15
C PHE A 142 30.22 -0.10 5.22
N TRP A 143 30.24 0.63 4.11
CA TRP A 143 31.42 0.73 3.25
C TRP A 143 32.50 1.67 3.83
N THR A 144 32.09 2.65 4.63
CA THR A 144 33.01 3.60 5.30
C THR A 144 33.55 3.11 6.65
N LEU A 145 33.04 1.99 7.17
CA LEU A 145 33.45 1.32 8.41
C LEU A 145 34.39 0.15 8.10
#